data_AF-A0A661B2X3-F1
#
_entry.id   AF-A0A661B2X3-F1
#
_cell.length_a   1.000
_cell.length_b   1.000
_cell.length_c   1.000
_cell.angle_alpha   90.00
_cell.angle_beta   90.00
_cell.angle_gamma   90.00
#
_symmetry.space_group_name_H-M   'P 1'
#
loop_
_entity.id
_entity.type
_entity.pdbx_description
1 polymer ?
#
loop_
_entity_poly.entity_id
_entity_poly.type
_entity_poly.pdbx_seq_one_letter_code
_entity_poly.pdbx_strand_id
1 'polypeptide(L)'
;MVAWVTVIIVLAFFLIVAFSFSFPIVYVYICIISMLASTVGLVYNSYLLHKKEISQRTREILLGEILRKEKYCTGDDILIALGKQIAGDRRKIGEILVDMGAITGEQLDDALKIQLKSR
;
A
#
# COMPACT_ATOMS: atom_id res chain seq x y z
N MET A 1 -42.59 50.51 26.46
CA MET A 1 -43.07 49.94 25.17
C MET A 1 -41.94 49.40 24.29
N VAL A 2 -40.71 49.96 24.32
CA VAL A 2 -39.62 49.60 23.39
C VAL A 2 -38.95 48.23 23.66
N ALA A 3 -38.88 47.77 24.92
CA ALA A 3 -38.18 46.55 25.30
C ALA A 3 -38.76 45.25 24.68
N TRP A 4 -40.07 45.20 24.45
CA TRP A 4 -40.70 44.04 23.80
C TRP A 4 -40.38 43.97 22.31
N VAL A 5 -40.19 45.12 21.65
CA VAL A 5 -39.83 45.20 20.22
C VAL A 5 -38.42 44.66 19.99
N THR A 6 -37.48 45.01 20.87
CA THR A 6 -36.10 44.51 20.78
C THR A 6 -36.03 43.00 20.98
N VAL A 7 -36.84 42.44 21.90
CA VAL A 7 -36.91 40.99 22.11
C VAL A 7 -37.44 40.28 20.87
N ILE A 8 -38.49 40.81 20.23
CA ILE A 8 -39.07 40.23 19.02
C ILE A 8 -38.06 40.26 17.86
N ILE A 9 -37.31 41.34 17.70
CA ILE A 9 -36.29 41.46 16.63
C ILE A 9 -35.14 40.46 16.86
N VAL A 10 -34.66 40.32 18.09
CA VAL A 10 -33.60 39.35 18.43
C VAL A 10 -34.08 37.92 18.19
N LEU A 11 -35.32 37.61 18.56
CA LEU A 11 -35.91 36.27 18.40
C LEU A 11 -36.18 35.95 16.92
N ALA A 12 -36.63 36.93 16.12
CA ALA A 12 -36.79 36.78 14.68
C ALA A 12 -35.45 36.60 13.96
N PHE A 13 -34.42 37.35 14.34
CA PHE A 13 -33.06 37.18 13.82
C PHE A 13 -32.52 35.79 14.15
N PHE A 14 -32.71 35.32 15.39
CA PHE A 14 -32.30 33.98 15.81
C PHE A 14 -33.03 32.89 15.02
N LEU A 15 -34.33 33.06 14.74
CA LEU A 15 -35.10 32.12 13.91
C LEU A 15 -34.64 32.12 12.45
N ILE A 16 -34.31 33.27 11.85
CA ILE A 16 -33.80 33.37 10.47
C ILE A 16 -32.41 32.74 10.36
N VAL A 17 -31.55 32.94 11.37
CA VAL A 17 -30.22 32.32 11.44
C VAL A 17 -30.33 30.82 11.66
N ALA A 18 -31.23 30.36 12.53
CA ALA A 18 -31.49 28.93 12.74
C ALA A 18 -32.09 28.27 11.48
N PHE A 19 -32.95 28.97 10.75
CA PHE A 19 -33.50 28.52 9.47
C PHE A 19 -32.43 28.47 8.37
N SER A 20 -31.51 29.44 8.37
CA SER A 20 -30.30 29.45 7.53
C SER A 20 -29.25 28.42 7.97
N PHE A 21 -29.45 27.72 9.07
CA PHE A 21 -28.61 26.58 9.47
C PHE A 21 -29.28 25.24 9.14
N SER A 22 -30.58 25.24 8.84
CA SER A 22 -31.31 24.09 8.30
C SER A 22 -31.23 24.08 6.77
N PHE A 23 -30.01 24.02 6.23
CA PHE A 23 -29.82 23.83 4.79
C PHE A 23 -29.75 22.33 4.48
N PRO A 24 -30.86 21.69 4.07
CA PRO A 24 -30.83 20.31 3.57
C PRO A 24 -29.80 20.14 2.44
N ILE A 25 -29.51 21.22 1.71
CA ILE A 25 -28.48 21.28 0.67
C ILE A 25 -27.09 20.90 1.20
N VAL A 26 -26.70 21.34 2.40
CA VAL A 26 -25.39 21.01 2.99
C VAL A 26 -25.33 19.52 3.35
N TYR A 27 -26.41 18.97 3.92
CA TYR A 27 -26.53 17.54 4.18
C TYR A 27 -26.48 16.72 2.88
N VAL A 28 -27.12 17.21 1.82
CA VAL A 28 -27.06 16.58 0.48
C VAL A 28 -25.63 16.58 -0.04
N TYR A 29 -24.87 17.67 0.09
CA TYR A 29 -23.47 17.71 -0.31
C TYR A 29 -22.60 16.73 0.48
N ILE A 30 -22.74 16.68 1.80
CA ILE A 30 -22.00 15.74 2.66
C ILE A 30 -22.33 14.29 2.27
N CYS A 31 -23.61 13.98 2.03
CA CYS A 31 -24.04 12.65 1.58
C CYS A 31 -23.44 12.28 0.22
N ILE A 32 -23.44 13.20 -0.75
CA ILE A 32 -22.85 12.97 -2.08
C ILE A 32 -21.34 12.72 -1.96
N ILE A 33 -20.63 13.53 -1.18
CA ILE A 33 -19.18 13.37 -0.96
C ILE A 33 -18.88 12.02 -0.28
N SER A 34 -19.66 11.64 0.73
CA SER A 34 -19.51 10.36 1.42
C SER A 34 -19.81 9.17 0.51
N MET A 35 -20.80 9.30 -0.38
CA MET A 35 -21.18 8.28 -1.36
C MET A 35 -20.08 8.10 -2.42
N LEU A 36 -19.53 9.20 -2.94
CA LEU A 36 -18.40 9.17 -3.87
C LEU A 36 -17.15 8.57 -3.21
N ALA A 37 -16.82 9.00 -1.99
CA ALA A 37 -15.70 8.45 -1.24
C ALA A 37 -15.81 6.94 -1.03
N SER A 38 -17.03 6.44 -0.77
CA SER A 38 -17.30 5.01 -0.61
C SER A 38 -17.05 4.24 -1.91
N THR A 39 -17.51 4.75 -3.06
CA THR A 39 -17.29 4.10 -4.35
C THR A 39 -15.81 4.04 -4.74
N VAL A 40 -15.07 5.14 -4.53
CA VAL A 40 -13.62 5.19 -4.78
C VAL A 40 -12.89 4.24 -3.83
N GLY A 41 -13.29 4.19 -2.56
CA GLY A 41 -12.74 3.28 -1.56
C GLY A 41 -12.90 1.81 -1.95
N LEU A 42 -14.08 1.41 -2.45
CA LEU A 42 -14.33 0.05 -2.91
C LEU A 42 -13.50 -0.34 -4.14
N VAL A 43 -13.34 0.57 -5.11
CA VAL A 43 -12.49 0.35 -6.29
C VAL A 43 -11.01 0.28 -5.92
N TYR A 44 -10.57 1.13 -5.00
CA TYR A 44 -9.19 1.09 -4.50
C TYR A 44 -8.92 -0.22 -3.75
N ASN A 45 -9.88 -0.66 -2.92
CA ASN A 45 -9.78 -1.93 -2.20
C ASN A 45 -9.76 -3.14 -3.16
N SER A 46 -10.57 -3.14 -4.22
CA SER A 46 -10.56 -4.22 -5.21
C SER A 46 -9.24 -4.28 -5.99
N TYR A 47 -8.67 -3.13 -6.34
CA TYR A 47 -7.34 -3.04 -6.93
C TYR A 47 -6.26 -3.60 -5.99
N LEU A 48 -6.30 -3.23 -4.72
CA LEU A 48 -5.30 -3.65 -3.73
C LEU A 48 -5.38 -5.15 -3.43
N LEU A 49 -6.60 -5.70 -3.34
CA LEU A 49 -6.81 -7.13 -3.20
C LEU A 49 -6.28 -7.91 -4.40
N HIS A 50 -6.51 -7.42 -5.63
CA HIS A 50 -5.99 -8.08 -6.83
C HIS A 50 -4.45 -8.06 -6.87
N LYS A 51 -3.81 -6.96 -6.47
CA LYS A 51 -2.33 -6.87 -6.36
C LYS A 51 -1.78 -7.83 -5.29
N LYS A 52 -2.48 -7.93 -4.15
CA LYS A 52 -2.09 -8.84 -3.06
C LYS A 52 -2.26 -10.30 -3.45
N GLU A 53 -3.32 -10.65 -4.18
CA GLU A 53 -3.58 -12.01 -4.65
C GLU A 53 -2.57 -12.44 -5.73
N ILE A 54 -2.17 -11.55 -6.64
CA ILE A 54 -1.07 -11.80 -7.58
C ILE A 54 0.23 -12.11 -6.81
N SER A 55 0.55 -11.32 -5.77
CA SER A 55 1.72 -11.57 -4.93
C SER A 55 1.62 -12.84 -4.09
N GLN A 56 0.42 -13.28 -3.70
CA GLN A 56 0.20 -14.49 -2.90
C GLN A 56 0.13 -15.77 -3.74
N ARG A 57 -0.39 -15.69 -4.97
CA ARG A 57 -0.37 -16.77 -5.97
C ARG A 57 1.06 -17.05 -6.40
N THR A 58 1.87 -16.00 -6.55
CA THR A 58 3.31 -16.11 -6.76
C THR A 58 4.04 -16.10 -5.41
N ARG A 59 3.64 -16.98 -4.49
CA ARG A 59 4.50 -17.36 -3.35
C ARG A 59 5.65 -18.27 -3.83
N GLU A 60 6.20 -17.98 -5.01
CA GLU A 60 7.48 -18.55 -5.41
C GLU A 60 8.48 -17.97 -4.44
N ILE A 61 8.98 -18.80 -3.53
CA ILE A 61 9.98 -18.37 -2.59
C ILE A 61 11.16 -17.85 -3.41
N LEU A 62 11.44 -16.56 -3.30
CA LEU A 62 12.53 -15.93 -4.03
C LEU A 62 13.85 -16.48 -3.49
N LEU A 63 14.77 -16.82 -4.38
CA LEU A 63 16.09 -17.36 -3.99
C LEU A 63 16.80 -16.42 -3.01
N GLY A 64 16.73 -15.10 -3.24
CA GLY A 64 17.31 -14.09 -2.34
C GLY A 64 16.67 -14.08 -0.94
N GLU A 65 15.41 -14.45 -0.81
CA GLU A 65 14.75 -14.53 0.50
C GLU A 65 15.16 -15.78 1.28
N ILE A 66 15.40 -16.91 0.59
CA ILE A 66 15.98 -18.12 1.18
C ILE A 66 17.41 -17.84 1.66
N LEU A 67 18.24 -17.26 0.79
CA LEU A 67 19.62 -16.93 1.12
C LEU A 67 19.72 -15.98 2.32
N ARG A 68 18.80 -15.00 2.42
CA ARG A 68 18.70 -14.12 3.60
C ARG A 68 18.22 -14.86 4.85
N LYS A 69 17.22 -15.74 4.72
CA LYS A 69 16.65 -16.50 5.84
C LYS A 69 17.67 -17.48 6.44
N GLU A 70 18.45 -18.13 5.59
CA GLU A 70 19.55 -19.02 5.98
C GLU A 70 20.81 -18.26 6.41
N LYS A 71 20.79 -16.91 6.40
CA LYS A 71 21.90 -16.01 6.76
C LYS A 71 23.15 -16.19 5.91
N TYR A 72 23.01 -16.68 4.67
CA TYR A 72 24.12 -16.81 3.74
C TYR A 72 24.52 -15.47 3.12
N CYS A 73 23.58 -14.55 2.91
CA CYS A 73 23.87 -13.23 2.38
C CYS A 73 23.04 -12.12 3.04
N THR A 74 23.52 -10.88 2.92
CA THR A 74 22.83 -9.68 3.39
C THR A 74 21.94 -9.10 2.29
N GLY A 75 20.95 -8.29 2.67
CA GLY A 75 20.10 -7.58 1.70
C GLY A 75 20.91 -6.68 0.75
N ASP A 76 22.02 -6.12 1.25
CA ASP A 76 22.93 -5.27 0.47
C ASP A 76 23.64 -6.07 -0.64
N ASP A 77 24.07 -7.30 -0.36
CA ASP A 77 24.71 -8.17 -1.34
C ASP A 77 23.77 -8.51 -2.50
N ILE A 78 22.50 -8.77 -2.16
CA ILE A 78 21.43 -9.01 -3.15
C ILE A 78 21.19 -7.75 -3.99
N LEU A 79 21.16 -6.57 -3.36
CA LEU A 79 20.98 -5.30 -4.09
C LEU A 79 22.11 -5.03 -5.07
N ILE A 80 23.36 -5.28 -4.66
CA ILE A 80 24.53 -5.10 -5.53
C ILE A 80 24.48 -6.09 -6.70
N ALA A 81 24.14 -7.35 -6.44
CA ALA A 81 23.97 -8.36 -7.50
C ALA A 81 22.83 -8.00 -8.47
N LEU A 82 21.71 -7.47 -7.96
CA LEU A 82 20.60 -6.99 -8.76
C LEU A 82 21.00 -5.80 -9.65
N GLY A 83 21.77 -4.87 -9.07
CA GLY A 83 22.31 -3.71 -9.78
C GLY A 83 23.17 -4.12 -10.97
N LYS A 84 24.03 -5.15 -10.80
CA LYS A 84 24.83 -5.71 -11.90
C LYS A 84 23.97 -6.36 -12.99
N GLN A 85 22.93 -7.10 -12.61
CA GLN A 85 22.01 -7.71 -13.57
C GLN A 85 21.26 -6.66 -14.40
N ILE A 86 20.78 -5.59 -13.76
CA ILE A 86 20.10 -4.47 -14.43
C ILE A 86 21.07 -3.69 -15.33
N ALA A 87 22.34 -3.57 -14.93
CA ALA A 87 23.38 -2.91 -15.70
C ALA A 87 23.80 -3.66 -16.99
N GLY A 88 23.25 -4.86 -17.23
CA GLY A 88 23.45 -5.60 -18.47
C GLY A 88 24.09 -6.99 -18.30
N ASP A 89 24.36 -7.41 -17.06
CA ASP A 89 24.78 -8.78 -16.79
C ASP A 89 23.59 -9.75 -16.97
N ARG A 90 23.72 -10.68 -17.92
CA ARG A 90 22.68 -11.68 -18.22
C ARG A 90 22.77 -12.94 -17.34
N ARG A 91 23.79 -13.03 -16.49
CA ARG A 91 23.95 -14.14 -15.54
C ARG A 91 22.84 -14.12 -14.49
N LYS A 92 22.55 -15.27 -13.90
CA LYS A 92 21.53 -15.36 -12.84
C LYS A 92 22.04 -14.70 -11.55
N ILE A 93 21.15 -14.12 -10.74
CA ILE A 93 21.50 -13.52 -9.43
C ILE A 93 22.37 -14.45 -8.59
N GLY A 94 22.06 -15.74 -8.53
CA GLY A 94 22.84 -16.72 -7.77
C GLY A 94 24.28 -16.85 -8.25
N GLU A 95 24.52 -16.81 -9.56
CA GLU A 95 25.87 -16.86 -10.15
C GLU A 95 26.65 -15.58 -9.84
N ILE A 96 25.97 -14.42 -9.91
CA ILE A 96 26.57 -13.12 -9.58
C ILE A 96 26.94 -13.05 -8.09
N LEU A 97 26.11 -13.60 -7.20
CA LEU A 97 26.39 -13.66 -5.76
C LEU A 97 27.60 -14.56 -5.46
N VAL A 98 27.76 -15.68 -6.17
CA VAL A 98 28.95 -16.55 -6.05
C VAL A 98 30.20 -15.85 -6.58
N ASP A 99 30.11 -15.20 -7.75
CA ASP A 99 31.21 -14.45 -8.38
C ASP A 99 31.69 -13.28 -7.50
N MET A 100 30.77 -12.67 -6.76
CA MET A 100 31.08 -11.63 -5.79
C MET A 100 31.66 -12.15 -4.47
N GLY A 101 31.69 -13.48 -4.26
CA GLY A 101 32.10 -14.10 -3.00
C GLY A 101 31.11 -13.88 -1.85
N ALA A 102 29.88 -13.42 -2.15
CA ALA A 102 28.84 -13.20 -1.14
C ALA A 102 28.23 -14.51 -0.64
N ILE A 103 28.22 -15.56 -1.48
CA ILE A 103 27.78 -16.92 -1.13
C ILE A 103 28.73 -17.95 -1.77
N THR A 104 28.80 -19.16 -1.22
CA THR A 104 29.51 -20.28 -1.85
C THR A 104 28.61 -21.04 -2.83
N GLY A 105 29.20 -21.81 -3.74
CA GLY A 105 28.45 -22.68 -4.65
C GLY A 105 27.60 -23.72 -3.91
N GLU A 106 28.08 -24.26 -2.80
CA GLU A 106 27.32 -25.19 -1.95
C GLU A 106 26.09 -24.52 -1.31
N GLN A 107 26.24 -23.28 -0.81
CA GLN A 107 25.13 -22.51 -0.25
C GLN A 107 24.08 -22.16 -1.29
N LEU A 108 24.52 -21.86 -2.52
CA LEU A 108 23.62 -21.63 -3.65
C LEU A 108 22.82 -22.90 -3.99
N ASP A 109 23.49 -24.05 -4.06
CA ASP A 109 22.85 -25.34 -4.34
C ASP A 109 21.83 -25.72 -3.26
N ASP A 110 22.16 -25.52 -2.00
CA ASP A 110 21.23 -25.80 -0.89
C ASP A 110 20.02 -24.86 -0.91
N ALA A 111 20.23 -23.57 -1.19
CA ALA A 111 19.12 -22.63 -1.36
C ALA A 111 18.23 -22.98 -2.56
N LEU A 112 18.80 -23.46 -3.67
CA LEU A 112 18.05 -23.93 -4.84
C LEU A 112 17.23 -25.18 -4.54
N LYS A 113 17.76 -26.14 -3.75
CA LYS A 113 17.00 -27.31 -3.30
C LYS A 113 15.79 -26.90 -2.45
N ILE A 114 15.97 -25.94 -1.54
CA ILE A 114 14.87 -25.39 -0.72
C ILE A 114 13.83 -24.71 -1.59
N GLN A 115 14.26 -23.93 -2.59
CA GLN A 115 13.38 -23.26 -3.54
C GLN A 115 12.55 -24.25 -4.35
N LEU A 116 13.19 -25.30 -4.88
CA LEU A 116 12.54 -26.39 -5.62
C LEU A 116 11.50 -27.12 -4.78
N LYS A 117 11.78 -27.36 -3.49
CA LYS A 117 10.85 -28.05 -2.57
C LYS A 117 9.62 -27.21 -2.22
N SER A 118 9.70 -25.89 -2.37
CA SER A 118 8.60 -24.98 -2.03
C SER A 118 7.76 -24.52 -3.23
N ARG A 119 8.09 -24.97 -4.44
CA ARG A 119 7.36 -24.70 -5.67
C ARG A 119 6.30 -25.77 -5.93
#